data_AF-A0A537HFF1-F1
#
_entry.id   AF-A0A537HFF1-F1
#
_cell.length_a   1.000
_cell.length_b   1.000
_cell.length_c   1.000
_cell.angle_alpha   90.00
_cell.angle_beta   90.00
_cell.angle_gamma   90.00
#
_symmetry.space_group_name_H-M   'P 1'
#
loop_
_entity.id
_entity.type
_entity.pdbx_description
1 polymer ?
#
loop_
_entity_poly.entity_id
_entity_poly.type
_entity_poly.pdbx_seq_one_letter_code
_entity_poly.pdbx_strand_id
1 'polypeptide(L)'
;MNAYAASVKVVDKLNNPIQGASVTITFANATSRAFTTDAQGTVQLGDIPIGPYSAHVIYQGQDQGTWSEDASVAPISTVTLNVGGTTSAPVVSAIVLLTIFGVALFLILLAIKVRRSPPPPKI
;
A
#
# COMPACT_ATOMS: atom_id res chain seq x y z
N MET A 1 39.66 9.01 -2.35
CA MET A 1 38.54 8.05 -2.14
C MET A 1 37.42 8.49 -3.05
N ASN A 2 37.00 7.66 -4.00
CA ASN A 2 35.86 7.98 -4.85
C ASN A 2 34.60 7.62 -4.08
N ALA A 3 33.77 8.62 -3.80
CA ALA A 3 32.46 8.42 -3.23
C ALA A 3 31.41 8.88 -4.25
N TYR A 4 30.29 8.18 -4.30
CA TYR A 4 29.24 8.42 -5.28
C TYR A 4 27.96 8.80 -4.55
N ALA A 5 27.34 9.89 -4.99
CA ALA A 5 26.03 10.29 -4.52
C ALA A 5 25.00 9.25 -4.98
N ALA A 6 24.39 8.56 -4.02
CA ALA A 6 23.44 7.49 -4.28
C ALA A 6 22.07 7.77 -3.65
N SER A 7 21.02 7.30 -4.32
CA SER A 7 19.66 7.32 -3.80
C SER A 7 18.90 6.05 -4.20
N VAL A 8 17.89 5.71 -3.41
CA VAL A 8 16.99 4.58 -3.66
C VAL A 8 15.58 5.11 -3.78
N LYS A 9 14.89 4.75 -4.85
CA LYS A 9 13.48 5.07 -5.09
C LYS A 9 12.66 3.80 -4.99
N VAL A 10 11.64 3.81 -4.15
CA VAL A 10 10.76 2.67 -3.89
C VAL A 10 9.38 2.97 -4.49
N VAL A 11 8.91 2.10 -5.38
CA VAL A 11 7.64 2.23 -6.09
C VAL A 11 6.84 0.93 -6.08
N ASP A 12 5.54 0.99 -6.33
CA ASP A 12 4.72 -0.19 -6.62
C ASP A 12 4.81 -0.60 -8.11
N LYS A 13 4.10 -1.66 -8.49
CA LYS A 13 4.00 -2.14 -9.89
C LYS A 13 3.36 -1.15 -10.86
N LEU A 14 2.63 -0.15 -10.36
CA LEU A 14 2.00 0.92 -11.15
C LEU A 14 2.87 2.19 -11.18
N ASN A 15 4.11 2.11 -10.69
CA ASN A 15 5.05 3.23 -10.53
C ASN A 15 4.59 4.31 -9.53
N ASN A 16 3.66 4.01 -8.62
CA ASN A 16 3.32 4.91 -7.53
C ASN A 16 4.43 4.90 -6.48
N PRO A 17 4.87 6.05 -5.97
CA PRO A 17 5.87 6.11 -4.91
C PRO A 17 5.33 5.53 -3.61
N ILE A 18 6.16 4.78 -2.89
CA ILE A 18 5.80 4.17 -1.60
C ILE A 18 6.48 4.93 -0.47
N GLN A 19 5.68 5.66 0.32
CA GLN A 19 6.12 6.35 1.52
C GLN A 19 6.12 5.41 2.74
N GLY A 20 7.07 5.59 3.65
CA GLY A 20 7.11 4.88 4.93
C GLY A 20 7.67 3.45 4.86
N ALA A 21 8.29 3.05 3.75
CA ALA A 21 9.03 1.80 3.67
C ALA A 21 10.36 1.91 4.44
N SER A 22 10.67 0.91 5.25
CA SER A 22 11.94 0.79 5.95
C SER A 22 12.96 0.15 5.03
N VAL A 23 14.00 0.89 4.66
CA VAL A 23 15.06 0.46 3.76
C VAL A 23 16.35 0.35 4.56
N THR A 24 16.85 -0.86 4.74
CA THR A 24 18.16 -1.12 5.37
C THR A 24 19.21 -1.29 4.28
N ILE A 25 20.14 -0.36 4.20
CA ILE A 25 21.27 -0.42 3.27
C ILE A 25 22.47 -1.03 3.98
N THR A 26 23.03 -2.08 3.42
CA THR A 26 24.31 -2.67 3.82
C THR A 26 25.35 -2.34 2.77
N PHE A 27 26.39 -1.60 3.16
CA PHE A 27 27.48 -1.19 2.27
C PHE A 27 28.54 -2.29 2.16
N ALA A 28 29.42 -2.18 1.16
CA ALA A 28 30.52 -3.11 0.93
C ALA A 28 31.46 -3.30 2.13
N ASN A 29 31.54 -2.31 3.04
CA ASN A 29 32.32 -2.39 4.27
C ASN A 29 31.57 -3.06 5.44
N ALA A 30 30.46 -3.75 5.16
CA ALA A 30 29.56 -4.39 6.13
C ALA A 30 28.89 -3.44 7.14
N THR A 31 28.97 -2.12 6.93
CA THR A 31 28.18 -1.17 7.72
C THR A 31 26.75 -1.15 7.19
N SER A 32 25.76 -1.12 8.09
CA SER A 32 24.36 -1.00 7.72
C SER A 32 23.73 0.28 8.26
N ARG A 33 22.82 0.87 7.49
CA ARG A 33 22.02 2.03 7.88
C ARG A 33 20.56 1.83 7.48
N ALA A 34 19.65 2.11 8.41
CA ALA A 34 18.22 2.08 8.14
C ALA A 34 17.71 3.47 7.79
N PHE A 35 16.85 3.53 6.79
CA PHE A 35 16.19 4.72 6.31
C PHE A 35 14.69 4.48 6.15
N THR A 36 13.94 5.55 6.07
CA THR A 36 12.50 5.50 5.76
C THR A 36 12.24 6.30 4.51
N THR A 37 11.49 5.74 3.57
CA THR A 37 11.15 6.45 2.33
C THR A 37 10.24 7.66 2.59
N ASP A 38 10.54 8.76 1.90
CA ASP A 38 9.76 10.00 1.96
C ASP A 38 8.44 9.93 1.16
N ALA A 39 7.72 11.05 1.04
CA ALA A 39 6.46 11.15 0.29
C ALA A 39 6.63 10.86 -1.22
N GLN A 40 7.85 10.98 -1.74
CA GLN A 40 8.22 10.68 -3.12
C GLN A 40 8.77 9.27 -3.27
N GLY A 41 8.72 8.45 -2.20
CA GLY A 41 9.25 7.10 -2.16
C GLY A 41 10.77 7.05 -2.22
N THR A 42 11.47 8.15 -1.94
CA THR A 42 12.91 8.26 -2.12
C THR A 42 13.64 8.21 -0.78
N VAL A 43 14.86 7.67 -0.82
CA VAL A 43 15.84 7.68 0.25
C VAL A 43 17.15 8.20 -0.32
N GLN A 44 17.71 9.22 0.33
CA GLN A 44 19.01 9.77 -0.03
C GLN A 44 20.09 9.10 0.83
N LEU A 45 21.00 8.38 0.19
CA LEU A 45 22.10 7.70 0.89
C LEU A 45 23.29 8.63 1.13
N GLY A 46 23.36 9.72 0.35
CA GLY A 46 24.50 10.61 0.33
C GLY A 46 25.67 9.98 -0.43
N ASP A 47 26.88 10.38 -0.06
CA ASP A 47 28.11 9.86 -0.65
C ASP A 47 28.47 8.51 -0.06
N ILE A 48 28.36 7.45 -0.87
CA ILE A 48 28.67 6.08 -0.46
C ILE A 48 30.01 5.63 -1.07
N PRO A 49 30.78 4.77 -0.39
CA PRO A 49 32.04 4.24 -0.93
C PRO A 49 31.80 3.45 -2.22
N ILE A 50 32.84 3.39 -3.07
CA ILE A 50 32.83 2.51 -4.24
C ILE A 50 32.60 1.05 -3.86
N GLY A 51 31.72 0.37 -4.59
CA GLY A 51 31.39 -1.03 -4.39
C GLY A 51 29.88 -1.28 -4.30
N PRO A 52 29.46 -2.57 -4.36
CA PRO A 52 28.07 -2.92 -4.28
C PRO A 52 27.50 -2.62 -2.90
N TYR A 53 26.25 -2.17 -2.87
CA TYR A 53 25.45 -2.07 -1.66
C TYR A 53 24.20 -2.94 -1.82
N SER A 54 23.69 -3.44 -0.69
CA SER A 54 22.44 -4.20 -0.65
C SER A 54 21.36 -3.40 0.07
N ALA A 55 20.20 -3.25 -0.56
CA ALA A 55 19.02 -2.62 0.00
C ALA A 55 17.98 -3.68 0.38
N HIS A 56 17.77 -3.88 1.67
CA HIS A 56 16.70 -4.73 2.20
C HIS A 56 15.48 -3.88 2.56
N VAL A 57 14.31 -4.21 2.02
CA VAL A 57 13.11 -3.38 2.17
C VAL A 57 12.01 -4.11 2.93
N ILE A 58 11.52 -3.48 3.98
CA ILE A 58 10.36 -3.91 4.75
C ILE A 58 9.28 -2.84 4.64
N TYR A 59 8.07 -3.23 4.26
CA TYR A 59 6.94 -2.32 4.14
C TYR A 59 5.71 -2.91 4.86
N GLN A 60 5.10 -2.11 5.74
CA GLN A 60 3.97 -2.53 6.58
C GLN A 60 4.21 -3.85 7.34
N GLY A 61 5.46 -4.08 7.78
CA GLY A 61 5.87 -5.30 8.49
C GLY A 61 6.07 -6.53 7.59
N GLN A 62 5.92 -6.40 6.27
CA GLN A 62 6.19 -7.45 5.30
C GLN A 62 7.58 -7.25 4.67
N ASP A 63 8.39 -8.30 4.71
CA ASP A 63 9.66 -8.35 3.98
C ASP A 63 9.39 -8.41 2.47
N GLN A 64 9.95 -7.44 1.74
CA GLN A 64 9.80 -7.34 0.29
C GLN A 64 10.99 -7.91 -0.47
N GLY A 65 12.11 -8.17 0.22
CA GLY A 65 13.33 -8.71 -0.36
C GLY A 65 14.53 -7.76 -0.29
N THR A 66 15.61 -8.20 -0.91
CA THR A 66 16.90 -7.50 -0.97
C THR A 66 17.34 -7.30 -2.40
N TRP A 67 17.75 -6.07 -2.73
CA TRP A 67 18.33 -5.69 -4.02
C TRP A 67 19.80 -5.37 -3.82
N SER A 68 20.66 -5.70 -4.79
CA SER A 68 22.08 -5.37 -4.74
C SER A 68 22.45 -4.57 -5.97
N GLU A 69 23.06 -3.41 -5.77
CA GLU A 69 23.33 -2.42 -6.80
C GLU A 69 24.70 -1.79 -6.61
N ASP A 70 25.24 -1.16 -7.67
CA ASP A 70 26.49 -0.41 -7.62
C ASP A 70 26.24 1.06 -7.99
N ALA A 71 26.52 1.96 -7.04
CA ALA A 71 26.30 3.39 -7.21
C ALA A 71 27.19 4.02 -8.29
N SER A 72 28.27 3.37 -8.70
CA SER A 72 29.12 3.83 -9.82
C SER A 72 28.46 3.62 -11.18
N VAL A 73 27.50 2.70 -11.28
CA VAL A 73 26.76 2.37 -12.51
C VAL A 73 25.42 3.10 -12.55
N ALA A 74 24.71 3.12 -11.42
CA ALA A 74 23.40 3.74 -11.29
C ALA A 74 23.33 4.60 -10.01
N PRO A 75 23.31 5.94 -10.12
CA PRO A 75 23.22 6.82 -8.95
C PRO A 75 21.83 6.78 -8.28
N ILE A 76 20.81 6.30 -8.99
CA ILE A 76 19.46 6.10 -8.48
C ILE A 76 19.05 4.65 -8.75
N SER A 77 18.92 3.85 -7.69
CA SER A 77 18.32 2.52 -7.80
C SER A 77 16.80 2.61 -7.63
N THR A 78 16.05 1.91 -8.48
CA THR A 78 14.59 1.81 -8.36
C THR A 78 14.20 0.42 -7.88
N VAL A 79 13.57 0.35 -6.72
CA VAL A 79 13.05 -0.87 -6.10
C VAL A 79 11.54 -0.92 -6.33
N THR A 80 11.08 -1.93 -7.05
CA THR A 80 9.65 -2.17 -7.26
C THR A 80 9.12 -3.18 -6.25
N LEU A 81 8.22 -2.75 -5.38
CA LEU A 81 7.56 -3.61 -4.40
C LEU A 81 6.32 -4.26 -5.03
N ASN A 82 6.10 -5.52 -4.68
CA ASN A 82 4.91 -6.25 -5.07
C ASN A 82 3.82 -6.12 -4.01
N VAL A 83 3.50 -4.88 -3.64
CA VAL A 83 2.40 -4.62 -2.70
C VAL A 83 1.12 -4.81 -3.48
N GLY A 84 0.34 -5.84 -3.14
CA GLY A 84 -1.01 -5.98 -3.66
C GLY A 84 -1.77 -4.70 -3.32
N GLY A 85 -2.19 -3.96 -4.34
CA GLY A 85 -2.96 -2.75 -4.14
C GLY A 85 -4.16 -3.10 -3.26
N THR A 86 -4.18 -2.64 -2.02
CA THR A 86 -5.39 -2.65 -1.23
C THR A 86 -6.30 -1.59 -1.81
N THR A 87 -6.84 -1.84 -3.00
CA THR A 87 -8.16 -1.37 -3.32
C THR A 87 -9.08 -2.11 -2.35
N SER A 88 -9.16 -1.59 -1.11
CA SER A 88 -10.39 -1.76 -0.37
C SER A 88 -11.45 -1.18 -1.31
N ALA A 89 -12.12 -2.06 -2.06
CA ALA A 89 -13.41 -1.71 -2.61
C ALA A 89 -14.21 -1.06 -1.47
N PRO A 90 -15.12 -0.11 -1.75
CA PRO A 90 -15.87 0.54 -0.70
C PRO A 90 -16.90 -0.47 -0.14
N VAL A 91 -16.42 -1.45 0.64
CA VAL A 91 -17.24 -2.43 1.37
C VAL A 91 -18.23 -1.67 2.25
N VAL A 92 -17.80 -0.52 2.79
CA VAL A 92 -18.66 0.41 3.52
C VAL A 92 -19.81 0.95 2.64
N SER A 93 -19.56 1.33 1.39
CA SER A 93 -20.61 1.80 0.48
C SER A 93 -21.59 0.68 0.11
N ALA A 94 -21.09 -0.53 -0.14
CA ALA A 94 -21.93 -1.68 -0.44
C ALA A 94 -22.85 -2.05 0.74
N ILE A 95 -22.34 -2.06 1.98
CA ILE A 95 -23.14 -2.35 3.19
C ILE A 95 -24.20 -1.26 3.43
N VAL A 96 -23.84 0.01 3.29
CA VAL A 96 -24.79 1.13 3.46
C VAL A 96 -25.90 1.06 2.42
N LEU A 97 -25.57 0.76 1.16
CA LEU A 97 -26.57 0.62 0.10
C LEU A 97 -27.52 -0.56 0.37
N LEU A 98 -26.99 -1.72 0.78
CA LEU A 98 -27.78 -2.91 1.10
C LEU A 98 -28.73 -2.68 2.28
N THR A 99 -28.27 -1.97 3.32
CA THR A 99 -29.11 -1.64 4.48
C THR A 99 -30.23 -0.66 4.14
N ILE A 100 -29.95 0.40 3.36
CA ILE A 100 -30.97 1.36 2.91
C ILE A 100 -32.04 0.67 2.04
N PHE A 101 -31.63 -0.11 1.04
CA PHE A 101 -32.57 -0.85 0.19
C PHE A 101 -33.35 -1.91 0.97
N GLY A 102 -32.67 -2.64 1.87
CA GLY A 102 -33.30 -3.65 2.72
C GLY A 102 -34.39 -3.05 3.61
N VAL A 103 -34.12 -1.92 4.27
CA VAL A 103 -35.11 -1.22 5.11
C VAL A 103 -36.28 -0.71 4.26
N ALA A 104 -36.02 -0.11 3.11
CA ALA A 104 -37.08 0.37 2.21
C ALA A 104 -38.00 -0.78 1.75
N LEU A 105 -37.43 -1.90 1.30
CA LEU A 105 -38.19 -3.10 0.91
C LEU A 105 -39.02 -3.66 2.07
N PHE A 106 -38.44 -3.75 3.26
CA PHE A 106 -39.15 -4.24 4.44
C PHE A 106 -40.36 -3.37 4.79
N LEU A 107 -40.22 -2.04 4.74
CA LEU A 107 -41.32 -1.11 4.98
C LEU A 107 -42.42 -1.22 3.92
N ILE A 108 -42.05 -1.40 2.65
CA ILE A 108 -43.01 -1.62 1.55
C ILE A 108 -43.79 -2.92 1.78
N LEU A 109 -43.10 -4.02 2.13
CA LEU A 109 -43.74 -5.31 2.42
C LEU A 109 -44.67 -5.22 3.63
N LEU A 110 -44.27 -4.52 4.69
CA LEU A 110 -45.14 -4.25 5.86
C LEU A 110 -46.39 -3.47 5.44
N ALA A 111 -46.24 -2.42 4.65
CA ALA A 111 -47.35 -1.61 4.17
C ALA A 111 -48.33 -2.44 3.31
N ILE A 112 -47.83 -3.32 2.44
CA ILE A 112 -48.66 -4.23 1.64
C ILE A 112 -49.37 -5.25 2.53
N LYS A 113 -48.68 -5.80 3.54
CA LYS A 113 -49.25 -6.78 4.46
C LYS A 113 -50.36 -6.20 5.33
N VAL A 114 -50.19 -4.97 5.84
CA VAL A 114 -51.17 -4.28 6.69
C VAL A 114 -52.41 -3.84 5.92
N ARG A 115 -52.27 -3.41 4.65
CA ARG A 115 -53.41 -3.00 3.81
C ARG A 115 -54.37 -4.14 3.45
N ARG A 116 -53.93 -5.40 3.59
CA ARG A 116 -54.81 -6.57 3.49
C ARG A 116 -55.52 -6.77 4.84
N SER A 117 -56.37 -5.82 5.23
CA SER A 117 -57.22 -5.93 6.41
C SER A 117 -58.22 -7.09 6.29
N PRO A 118 -58.69 -7.65 7.42
CA PRO A 118 -59.49 -8.88 7.45
C PRO A 118 -60.85 -8.71 6.76
N PRO A 119 -61.44 -9.80 6.23
CA PRO A 119 -62.77 -9.75 5.64
C PRO A 119 -63.80 -9.25 6.68
N PRO A 120 -64.82 -8.50 6.24
CA PRO A 120 -65.81 -7.92 7.14
C PRO A 120 -66.54 -9.00 7.96
N PRO A 121 -66.87 -8.71 9.23
CA PRO A 121 -67.58 -9.66 10.08
C PRO A 121 -68.93 -10.00 9.45
N LYS A 122 -69.17 -11.30 9.28
CA LYS A 122 -70.41 -11.82 8.74
C LYS A 122 -71.46 -11.80 9.86
N ILE A 123 -72.41 -10.87 9.76
CA ILE A 123 -73.64 -10.84 10.57
C ILE A 123 -74.82 -11.08 9.64
#